data_AF-A0A3B8NXF6-F1
#
_entry.id   AF-A0A3B8NXF6-F1
#
_cell.length_a   1.000
_cell.length_b   1.000
_cell.length_c   1.000
_cell.angle_alpha   90.00
_cell.angle_beta   90.00
_cell.angle_gamma   90.00
#
_symmetry.space_group_name_H-M   'P 1'
#
loop_
_entity.id
_entity.type
_entity.pdbx_description
1 polymer ?
#
loop_
_entity_poly.entity_id
_entity_poly.type
_entity_poly.pdbx_seq_one_letter_code
_entity_poly.pdbx_strand_id
1 'polypeptide(L)' 'FKDSYANSLLPFLTENYREILVVDLRYFQDVSLLVENQSYDDVLILYNLSTFLSDTDVVKLKYSQIFD' A
#
# COMPACT_ATOMS: atom_id res chain seq x y z
N PHE A 1 0.85 -0.81 -0.57
CA PHE A 1 1.00 0.18 0.51
C PHE A 1 2.46 0.25 0.94
N LYS A 2 3.00 1.46 1.17
CA LYS A 2 4.43 1.61 1.41
C LYS A 2 4.83 2.83 2.24
N ASP A 3 6.06 2.80 2.75
CA ASP A 3 6.83 3.96 3.22
C ASP A 3 8.01 4.29 2.28
N SER A 4 8.93 5.17 2.68
CA SER A 4 10.09 5.51 1.83
C SER A 4 11.07 4.37 1.60
N TYR A 5 11.05 3.29 2.41
CA TYR A 5 11.93 2.13 2.23
C TYR A 5 11.65 1.40 0.91
N ALA A 6 10.37 1.31 0.53
CA ALA A 6 9.95 0.64 -0.70
C ALA A 6 10.39 1.33 -2.00
N ASN A 7 10.74 2.63 -1.96
CA ASN A 7 10.96 3.41 -3.18
C ASN A 7 12.03 2.80 -4.10
N SER A 8 13.11 2.26 -3.51
CA SER A 8 14.19 1.59 -4.26
C SER A 8 13.82 0.20 -4.76
N LEU A 9 12.73 -0.39 -4.25
CA LEU A 9 12.27 -1.73 -4.58
C LEU A 9 11.18 -1.73 -5.66
N LEU A 10 10.46 -0.61 -5.83
CA LEU A 10 9.39 -0.47 -6.84
C LEU A 10 9.84 -0.85 -8.26
N PRO A 11 11.05 -0.51 -8.75
CA PRO A 11 11.48 -0.89 -10.10
C PRO A 11 11.54 -2.41 -10.33
N PHE A 12 11.70 -3.22 -9.30
CA PHE A 12 11.69 -4.68 -9.46
C PHE A 12 10.28 -5.24 -9.65
N LEU A 13 9.25 -4.50 -9.22
CA LEU A 13 7.85 -4.90 -9.40
C LEU A 13 7.38 -4.63 -10.85
N THR A 14 7.94 -3.63 -11.53
CA THR A 14 7.47 -3.22 -12.87
C THR A 14 7.65 -4.30 -13.94
N GLU A 15 8.57 -5.26 -13.72
CA GLU A 15 8.78 -6.39 -14.63
C GLU A 15 7.69 -7.46 -14.51
N ASN A 16 6.93 -7.49 -13.42
CA ASN A 16 6.01 -8.58 -13.07
C ASN A 16 4.53 -8.18 -13.12
N TYR A 17 4.23 -6.88 -13.14
CA TYR A 17 2.87 -6.35 -13.05
C TYR A 17 2.56 -5.42 -14.21
N ARG A 18 1.38 -5.58 -14.82
CA ARG A 18 0.88 -4.69 -15.89
C ARG A 18 0.62 -3.27 -15.37
N GLU A 19 0.11 -3.16 -14.15
CA GLU A 19 -0.29 -1.91 -13.52
C GLU A 19 0.00 -2.01 -12.03
N ILE A 20 0.62 -0.96 -11.48
CA ILE A 20 1.01 -0.90 -10.07
C ILE A 20 0.51 0.42 -9.52
N LEU A 21 -0.45 0.35 -8.60
CA LEU A 21 -0.84 1.51 -7.79
C LEU A 21 0.03 1.57 -6.54
N VAL A 22 0.81 2.65 -6.43
CA VAL A 22 1.66 2.88 -5.26
C VAL A 22 0.99 3.87 -4.31
N VAL A 23 0.68 3.40 -3.11
CA VAL A 23 -0.03 4.19 -2.08
C VAL A 23 0.82 4.32 -0.82
N ASP A 24 1.04 5.56 -0.40
CA ASP A 24 1.69 5.93 0.85
C ASP A 24 0.63 6.47 1.81
N LEU A 25 0.36 5.74 2.90
CA LEU A 25 -0.78 5.99 3.79
C LEU A 25 -0.69 7.32 4.55
N ARG A 26 0.51 7.88 4.65
CA ARG A 26 0.76 9.19 5.27
C ARG A 26 0.12 10.34 4.49
N TYR A 27 -0.04 10.15 3.18
CA TYR A 27 -0.55 11.18 2.28
C TYR A 27 -1.92 10.84 1.70
N PHE A 28 -2.30 9.56 1.74
CA PHE A 28 -3.55 9.07 1.18
C PHE A 28 -4.58 8.78 2.28
N GLN A 29 -5.74 9.43 2.21
CA GLN A 29 -6.73 9.42 3.30
C GLN A 29 -7.76 8.30 3.15
N ASP A 30 -8.28 8.07 1.96
CA ASP A 30 -9.44 7.21 1.75
C ASP A 30 -9.08 5.95 0.97
N VAL A 31 -8.52 4.98 1.69
CA VAL A 31 -8.08 3.69 1.13
C VAL A 31 -9.27 2.86 0.62
N SER A 32 -10.46 3.03 1.22
CA SER A 32 -11.67 2.29 0.83
C SER A 32 -12.09 2.60 -0.61
N LEU A 33 -11.93 3.85 -1.05
CA LEU A 33 -12.18 4.23 -2.44
C LEU A 33 -11.31 3.51 -3.46
N LEU A 34 -10.13 3.01 -3.07
CA LEU A 34 -9.27 2.26 -3.99
C LEU A 34 -9.88 0.89 -4.31
N VAL A 35 -10.49 0.25 -3.32
CA VAL A 35 -11.05 -1.10 -3.43
C VAL A 35 -12.42 -1.08 -4.10
N GLU A 36 -13.24 -0.06 -3.81
CA GLU A 36 -14.58 0.05 -4.38
C GLU A 36 -14.57 0.31 -5.89
N ASN A 37 -13.54 0.99 -6.39
CA ASN A 37 -13.49 1.46 -7.79
C ASN A 37 -12.63 0.60 -8.72
N GLN A 38 -11.78 -0.29 -8.19
CA GLN A 38 -10.88 -1.12 -8.97
C GLN A 38 -10.68 -2.51 -8.35
N SER A 39 -10.78 -3.54 -9.18
CA SER A 39 -10.40 -4.91 -8.80
C SER A 39 -8.88 -5.05 -8.96
N TYR A 40 -8.16 -5.16 -7.85
CA TYR A 40 -6.73 -5.52 -7.86
C TYR A 40 -6.58 -7.01 -7.60
N ASP A 41 -5.71 -7.67 -8.36
CA ASP A 41 -5.44 -9.10 -8.18
C ASP A 41 -4.58 -9.37 -6.93
N ASP A 42 -3.63 -8.47 -6.65
CA ASP A 42 -2.65 -8.60 -5.56
C ASP A 42 -2.55 -7.32 -4.72
N VAL A 43 -2.32 -7.50 -3.42
CA VAL A 43 -2.01 -6.41 -2.48
C VAL A 43 -0.69 -6.67 -1.76
N LEU A 44 0.24 -5.73 -1.88
CA LEU A 44 1.56 -5.77 -1.22
C LEU A 44 1.70 -4.65 -0.18
N ILE A 45 2.09 -5.00 1.05
CA ILE A 45 2.53 -4.07 2.10
C ILE A 45 4.05 -4.14 2.18
N LEU A 46 4.73 -3.03 1.89
CA LEU A 46 6.19 -2.95 1.86
C LEU A 46 6.70 -1.78 2.71
N TYR A 47 7.17 -2.10 3.91
CA TYR A 47 7.61 -1.14 4.92
C TYR A 47 8.94 -1.56 5.52
N ASN A 48 9.70 -0.59 6.01
CA ASN A 48 10.70 -0.89 7.04
C ASN A 48 9.99 -1.33 8.33
N LEU A 49 10.55 -2.31 9.05
CA LEU A 49 9.92 -2.84 10.26
C LEU A 49 9.76 -1.77 11.35
N SER A 50 10.78 -0.94 11.56
CA SER A 50 10.75 0.09 12.60
C SER A 50 9.70 1.17 12.28
N THR A 51 9.58 1.58 11.02
CA THR A 51 8.57 2.56 10.60
C THR A 51 7.18 1.96 10.72
N PHE A 52 6.97 0.72 10.26
CA PHE A 52 5.69 0.01 10.34
C PHE A 52 5.13 -0.05 11.77
N LEU A 53 5.98 -0.33 12.76
CA LEU A 53 5.55 -0.40 14.16
C LEU A 53 5.21 0.95 14.78
N SER A 54 5.76 2.04 14.23
CA SER A 54 5.57 3.41 14.75
C SER A 54 4.54 4.23 13.98
N ASP A 55 4.17 3.80 12.77
CA ASP A 55 3.32 4.55 11.85
C ASP A 55 1.84 4.38 12.22
N THR A 56 1.21 5.48 12.65
CA THR A 56 -0.20 5.50 13.05
C THR A 56 -1.15 5.44 11.85
N ASP A 57 -0.70 5.78 10.64
CA ASP A 57 -1.52 5.76 9.44
C ASP A 57 -1.78 4.34 8.92
N VAL A 58 -1.01 3.34 9.36
CA VAL A 58 -1.22 1.92 9.02
C VAL A 58 -2.61 1.44 9.44
N VAL A 59 -3.21 2.04 10.48
CA VAL A 59 -4.56 1.69 10.94
C VAL A 59 -5.64 1.89 9.85
N LYS A 60 -5.39 2.77 8.86
CA LYS A 60 -6.31 3.02 7.73
C LYS A 60 -6.59 1.75 6.93
N LEU A 61 -5.65 0.80 6.89
CA LEU A 61 -5.82 -0.48 6.21
C LEU A 61 -6.94 -1.33 6.84
N LYS A 62 -7.12 -1.26 8.16
CA LYS A 62 -8.18 -2.01 8.85
C LYS A 62 -9.58 -1.61 8.38
N TYR A 63 -9.76 -0.34 8.02
CA TYR A 63 -11.06 0.20 7.63
C TYR A 63 -11.34 0.11 6.13
N SER A 64 -10.38 -0.43 5.36
CA SER A 64 -10.42 -0.44 3.89
C SER A 64 -11.09 -1.66 3.27
N GLN A 65 -11.59 -2.61 4.07
CA GLN A 65 -12.14 -3.91 3.62
C GLN A 65 -11.18 -4.77 2.77
N ILE A 66 -9.91 -4.35 2.63
CA ILE A 66 -8.88 -5.09 1.86
C ILE A 66 -8.55 -6.45 2.47
N PHE A 67 -8.73 -6.60 3.77
CA PHE A 67 -8.30 -7.77 4.54
C PHE A 67 -9.48 -8.55 5.15
N ASP A 68 -10.70 -8.32 4.65
CA ASP A 68 -11.91 -9.07 5.05
C ASP A 68 -12.02 -10.40 4.27
#